data_AF-B8IXG6-F1
#
_entry.id   AF-B8IXG6-F1
#
_cell.length_a   1.000
_cell.length_b   1.000
_cell.length_c   1.000
_cell.angle_alpha   90.00
_cell.angle_beta   90.00
_cell.angle_gamma   90.00
#
_symmetry.space_group_name_H-M   'P 1'
#
loop_
_entity.id
_entity.type
_entity.pdbx_description
1 polymer ?
#
loop_
_entity_poly.entity_id
_entity_poly.type
_entity_poly.pdbx_seq_one_letter_code
_entity_poly.pdbx_strand_id
1 'polypeptide(L)'
;MNAPSHPTIQQQIDEVLCCALSIEAAVRAWEQAPEKRRAVETGCCRSKIEPLRAAVRTLELVRDNADEFRAAIIAKRGRDAA
;
A
#
# COMPACT_ATOMS: atom_id res chain seq x y z
N MET A 1 -15.78 -14.74 -18.19
CA MET A 1 -15.84 -14.37 -16.77
C MET A 1 -15.61 -12.87 -16.70
N ASN A 2 -16.56 -12.10 -16.14
CA ASN A 2 -16.37 -10.66 -15.97
C ASN A 2 -15.35 -10.44 -14.84
N ALA A 3 -14.33 -9.64 -15.10
CA ALA A 3 -13.39 -9.25 -14.05
C ALA A 3 -14.14 -8.54 -12.91
N PRO A 4 -13.74 -8.72 -11.64
CA PRO A 4 -14.34 -7.98 -10.53
C PRO A 4 -14.23 -6.47 -10.81
N SER A 5 -15.30 -5.72 -10.54
CA SER A 5 -15.37 -4.28 -10.83
C SER A 5 -14.41 -3.42 -10.00
N HIS A 6 -13.81 -4.01 -8.96
CA HIS A 6 -12.83 -3.39 -8.09
C HIS A 6 -11.65 -4.33 -7.82
N PRO A 7 -10.42 -3.79 -7.66
CA PRO A 7 -9.26 -4.61 -7.33
C PRO A 7 -9.42 -5.25 -5.96
N THR A 8 -9.06 -6.54 -5.88
CA THR A 8 -8.95 -7.27 -4.62
C THR A 8 -7.94 -6.59 -3.69
N ILE A 9 -8.02 -6.84 -2.38
CA ILE A 9 -7.05 -6.29 -1.42
C ILE A 9 -5.63 -6.73 -1.79
N GLN A 10 -5.46 -7.97 -2.27
CA GLN A 10 -4.14 -8.44 -2.73
C GLN A 10 -3.62 -7.61 -3.91
N GLN A 11 -4.45 -7.33 -4.91
CA GLN A 11 -4.05 -6.47 -6.03
C GLN A 11 -3.67 -5.06 -5.57
N GLN A 12 -4.36 -4.51 -4.57
CA GLN A 12 -4.02 -3.21 -3.99
C GLN A 12 -2.69 -3.28 -3.23
N ILE A 13 -2.41 -4.35 -2.47
CA ILE A 13 -1.12 -4.60 -1.83
C ILE A 13 0.00 -4.61 -2.88
N ASP A 14 -0.19 -5.38 -3.95
CA ASP A 14 0.82 -5.55 -5.00
C ASP A 14 1.13 -4.22 -5.69
N GLU A 15 0.12 -3.39 -5.94
CA GLU A 15 0.27 -2.07 -6.56
C GLU A 15 1.05 -1.10 -5.65
N VAL A 16 0.70 -1.03 -4.36
CA VAL A 16 1.41 -0.17 -3.40
C VAL A 16 2.85 -0.66 -3.19
N LEU A 17 3.06 -1.97 -3.12
CA LEU A 17 4.39 -2.55 -3.00
C LEU A 17 5.26 -2.26 -4.23
N CYS A 18 4.69 -2.35 -5.43
CA CYS A 18 5.36 -1.99 -6.68
C CYS A 18 5.86 -0.53 -6.65
N CYS A 19 5.02 0.40 -6.17
CA CYS A 19 5.40 1.80 -5.98
C CYS A 19 6.58 1.94 -5.00
N ALA A 20 6.53 1.27 -3.84
CA ALA A 20 7.60 1.31 -2.85
C ALA A 20 8.94 0.81 -3.42
N LEU A 21 8.91 -0.34 -4.11
CA LEU A 21 10.10 -0.95 -4.72
C LEU A 21 10.68 -0.08 -5.83
N SER A 22 9.83 0.55 -6.64
CA SER A 22 10.26 1.45 -7.71
C SER A 22 10.99 2.69 -7.16
N ILE A 23 10.48 3.26 -6.07
CA ILE A 23 11.12 4.38 -5.38
C ILE A 23 12.44 3.94 -4.73
N GLU A 24 12.47 2.79 -4.05
CA GLU A 24 13.71 2.23 -3.48
C GLU A 24 14.78 2.03 -4.56
N ALA A 25 14.41 1.47 -5.71
CA ALA A 25 15.31 1.28 -6.83
C ALA A 25 15.85 2.62 -7.37
N ALA A 26 15.00 3.63 -7.48
CA ALA A 26 15.41 4.97 -7.91
C ALA A 26 16.39 5.62 -6.91
N VAL A 27 16.15 5.49 -5.60
CA VAL A 27 17.04 5.99 -4.54
C VAL A 27 18.39 5.28 -4.59
N ARG A 28 18.42 3.94 -4.71
CA ARG A 28 19.67 3.17 -4.83
C ARG A 28 20.47 3.55 -6.07
N ALA A 29 19.80 3.74 -7.21
CA ALA A 29 20.46 4.15 -8.44
C ALA A 29 21.09 5.55 -8.31
N TRP A 30 20.48 6.45 -7.54
CA TRP A 30 21.04 7.76 -7.25
C TRP A 30 22.26 7.69 -6.32
N GLU A 31 22.20 6.88 -5.26
CA GLU A 31 23.34 6.69 -4.35
C GLU A 31 24.58 6.15 -5.07
N GLN A 32 24.40 5.35 -6.14
CA GLN A 32 25.49 4.79 -6.93
C GLN A 32 26.09 5.73 -7.98
N ALA A 33 25.32 6.72 -8.46
CA ALA A 33 25.74 7.63 -9.51
C ALA A 33 25.04 9.00 -9.37
N PRO A 34 25.33 9.75 -8.29
CA PRO A 34 24.65 11.02 -7.98
C PRO A 34 24.85 12.07 -9.08
N GLU A 35 25.95 12.00 -9.81
CA GLU A 35 26.33 12.89 -10.90
C GLU A 35 25.54 12.67 -12.20
N LYS A 36 24.92 11.49 -12.37
CA LYS A 36 24.26 11.09 -13.63
C LYS A 36 22.78 11.46 -13.73
N ARG A 37 22.15 12.04 -12.69
CA ARG A 37 20.69 12.31 -12.71
C ARG A 37 20.34 13.68 -12.13
N ARG A 38 19.73 14.53 -12.97
CA ARG A 38 19.55 15.98 -12.75
C ARG A 38 18.13 16.45 -12.34
N ALA A 39 17.18 15.55 -12.00
CA ALA A 39 15.79 15.99 -11.83
C ALA A 39 14.94 15.27 -10.77
N VAL A 40 15.46 14.26 -10.07
CA VAL A 40 14.69 13.60 -9.00
C VAL A 40 15.18 14.15 -7.67
N GLU A 41 14.38 14.98 -7.01
CA GLU A 41 14.59 15.36 -5.61
C GLU A 41 14.49 14.11 -4.75
N THR A 42 15.62 13.44 -4.57
CA THR A 42 15.73 12.14 -3.90
C THR A 42 15.30 12.18 -2.45
N GLY A 43 15.37 13.34 -1.79
CA GLY A 43 14.80 13.55 -0.45
C GLY A 43 13.28 13.38 -0.42
N CYS A 44 12.58 13.93 -1.41
CA CYS A 44 11.12 13.79 -1.52
C CYS A 44 10.75 12.33 -1.76
N CYS A 45 11.44 11.64 -2.68
CA CYS A 45 11.20 10.23 -2.98
C CYS A 45 11.51 9.30 -1.79
N ARG A 46 12.66 9.47 -1.11
CA ARG A 46 13.05 8.65 0.03
C ARG A 46 12.03 8.73 1.17
N SER A 47 11.46 9.91 1.41
CA SER A 47 10.44 10.11 2.44
C SER A 47 9.13 9.34 2.20
N LYS A 48 8.88 8.84 0.98
CA LYS A 48 7.66 8.09 0.63
C LYS A 48 7.77 6.58 0.88
N ILE A 49 8.98 6.05 1.06
CA ILE A 49 9.19 4.60 1.20
C ILE A 49 8.48 4.06 2.45
N GLU A 50 8.73 4.65 3.62
CA GLU A 50 8.13 4.17 4.86
C GLU A 50 6.60 4.33 4.90
N PRO A 51 6.01 5.46 4.46
CA PRO A 51 4.56 5.56 4.31
C PRO A 51 3.94 4.49 3.40
N LEU A 52 4.57 4.15 2.27
CA LEU A 52 4.08 3.10 1.37
C LEU A 52 4.18 1.72 2.03
N ARG A 53 5.28 1.43 2.74
CA ARG A 53 5.45 0.20 3.51
C ARG A 53 4.40 0.09 4.64
N ALA A 54 4.08 1.20 5.30
CA ALA A 54 3.03 1.26 6.32
C ALA A 54 1.63 1.02 5.74
N ALA A 55 1.35 1.55 4.54
CA ALA A 55 0.12 1.29 3.82
C ALA A 55 -0.02 -0.20 3.45
N VAL A 56 1.05 -0.84 2.98
CA VAL A 56 1.07 -2.29 2.75
C VAL A 56 0.71 -3.07 4.01
N ARG A 57 1.38 -2.80 5.14
CA ARG A 57 1.08 -3.47 6.42
C ARG A 57 -0.37 -3.29 6.87
N THR A 58 -0.93 -2.12 6.61
CA THR A 58 -2.35 -1.84 6.90
C THR A 58 -3.26 -2.68 6.01
N LEU A 59 -2.98 -2.77 4.72
CA LEU A 59 -3.76 -3.58 3.79
C LEU A 59 -3.64 -5.08 4.09
N GLU A 60 -2.46 -5.55 4.51
CA GLU A 60 -2.25 -6.93 4.98
C GLU A 60 -3.12 -7.23 6.20
N LEU A 61 -3.15 -6.33 7.20
CA LEU A 61 -4.05 -6.45 8.34
C LEU A 61 -5.52 -6.55 7.89
N VAL A 62 -5.95 -5.72 6.94
CA VAL A 62 -7.33 -5.76 6.42
C VAL A 62 -7.61 -7.07 5.69
N ARG A 63 -6.68 -7.55 4.86
CA ARG A 63 -6.80 -8.83 4.14
C ARG A 63 -6.95 -9.99 5.11
N ASP A 64 -6.08 -10.04 6.12
CA ASP A 64 -5.94 -11.19 7.01
C ASP A 64 -7.07 -11.24 8.06
N ASN A 65 -7.76 -10.12 8.32
CA ASN A 65 -8.83 -10.00 9.31
C ASN A 65 -10.18 -9.59 8.70
N ALA A 66 -10.36 -9.74 7.37
CA ALA A 66 -11.52 -9.24 6.64
C ALA A 66 -12.86 -9.77 7.20
N ASP A 67 -12.91 -11.05 7.59
CA ASP A 67 -14.13 -11.67 8.09
C ASP A 67 -14.47 -11.21 9.51
N GLU A 68 -13.47 -11.02 10.37
CA GLU A 68 -13.66 -10.47 11.71
C GLU A 68 -14.21 -9.04 11.66
N PHE A 69 -13.67 -8.20 10.75
CA PHE A 69 -14.19 -6.85 10.55
C PHE A 69 -15.63 -6.86 10.05
N ARG A 70 -15.98 -7.75 9.12
CA ARG A 70 -17.38 -7.91 8.65
C ARG A 70 -18.30 -8.30 9.80
N ALA A 71 -17.91 -9.30 10.60
CA ALA A 71 -18.68 -9.75 11.75
C ALA A 71 -18.89 -8.62 12.78
N ALA A 72 -17.84 -7.86 13.09
CA ALA A 72 -17.90 -6.73 14.02
C ALA A 72 -18.86 -5.62 13.53
N ILE A 73 -18.84 -5.30 12.22
CA ILE A 73 -19.74 -4.31 11.62
C ILE A 73 -21.21 -4.77 11.70
N ILE A 74 -21.49 -6.02 11.37
CA ILE A 74 -22.83 -6.60 11.46
C ILE A 74 -23.34 -6.56 12.90
N ALA A 75 -22.52 -7.00 13.86
CA ALA A 75 -22.86 -7.00 15.27
C ALA A 75 -23.14 -5.58 15.80
N LYS A 76 -22.35 -4.57 15.38
CA LYS A 76 -22.59 -3.18 15.76
C LYS A 76 -23.94 -2.68 15.23
N ARG A 77 -24.23 -2.90 13.95
CA ARG A 77 -25.51 -2.49 13.34
C ARG A 77 -26.72 -3.15 14.00
N GLY A 78 -26.60 -4.41 14.41
CA GLY A 78 -27.66 -5.11 15.14
C GLY A 78 -27.94 -4.50 16.52
N ARG A 79 -26.90 -4.01 17.22
CA ARG A 79 -27.07 -3.30 18.50
C ARG A 79 -27.68 -1.91 18.32
N ASP A 80 -27.29 -1.19 17.28
CA ASP A 80 -27.79 0.17 17.02
C ASP A 80 -29.26 0.19 16.55
N ALA A 81 -29.80 -0.97 16.16
CA ALA A 81 -31.19 -1.13 15.67
C ALA A 81 -32.17 -1.70 16.72
N ALA A 82 -31.69 -2.03 17.93
CA ALA A 82 -32.48 -2.58 19.04
C ALA A 82 -32.71 -1.51 20.12
#